data_AF-A0A2A5JUE7-F1
#
_entry.id   AF-A0A2A5JUE7-F1
#
_cell.length_a   1.000
_cell.length_b   1.000
_cell.length_c   1.000
_cell.angle_alpha   90.00
_cell.angle_beta   90.00
_cell.angle_gamma   90.00
#
_symmetry.space_group_name_H-M   'P 1'
#
loop_
_entity.id
_entity.type
_entity.pdbx_description
1 polymer ?
#
loop_
_entity_poly.entity_id
_entity_poly.type
_entity_poly.pdbx_seq_one_letter_code
_entity_poly.pdbx_strand_id
1 'polypeptide(L)' 'MENVLFMEKQWNEIRNIRNRLLVETDWTQVDDAPISDSKKTEFKAYRTQLRDLPNQFESPDQVVWPTKPVH' A
#
# COMPACT_ATOMS: atom_id res chain seq x y z
N MET A 1 20.48 11.57 17.63
CA MET A 1 19.19 11.17 18.23
C MET A 1 17.99 11.80 17.52
N GLU A 2 18.08 13.01 16.94
CA GLU A 2 16.97 13.58 16.14
C GLU A 2 16.61 12.79 14.87
N ASN A 3 17.60 12.26 14.15
CA ASN A 3 17.34 11.52 12.90
C ASN A 3 16.53 10.23 13.10
N VAL A 4 16.67 9.54 14.24
CA VAL A 4 15.93 8.28 14.47
C VAL A 4 14.44 8.57 14.69
N LEU A 5 14.12 9.60 15.48
CA LEU A 5 12.73 10.01 15.75
C LEU A 5 12.03 10.52 14.48
N PHE A 6 12.75 11.26 13.64
CA PHE A 6 12.25 11.75 12.35
C PHE A 6 11.91 10.58 11.41
N MET A 7 12.81 9.61 11.28
CA MET A 7 12.59 8.42 10.45
C MET A 7 11.41 7.58 10.96
N GLU A 8 11.27 7.38 12.26
CA GLU A 8 10.12 6.67 12.85
C GLU A 8 8.80 7.36 12.53
N LYS A 9 8.76 8.70 12.60
CA LYS A 9 7.56 9.47 12.25
C LYS A 9 7.18 9.26 10.78
N GLN A 10 8.13 9.34 9.85
CA GLN A 10 7.86 9.12 8.42
C GLN A 10 7.40 7.69 8.14
N TRP A 11 8.00 6.69 8.79
CA TRP A 11 7.54 5.31 8.69
C TRP A 11 6.10 5.12 9.19
N ASN A 12 5.71 5.84 10.26
CA ASN A 12 4.33 5.83 10.73
C ASN A 12 3.38 6.48 9.73
N GLU A 13 3.77 7.58 9.07
CA GLU A 13 3.00 8.19 7.98
C GLU A 13 2.83 7.23 6.80
N ILE A 14 3.89 6.55 6.37
CA ILE A 14 3.84 5.51 5.33
C ILE A 14 2.89 4.39 5.71
N ARG A 15 2.96 3.87 6.94
CA ARG A 15 2.04 2.82 7.42
C ARG A 15 0.58 3.28 7.40
N ASN A 16 0.33 4.55 7.76
CA ASN A 16 -1.02 5.13 7.71
C ASN A 16 -1.55 5.25 6.28
N ILE A 17 -0.73 5.73 5.34
CA ILE A 17 -1.09 5.82 3.91
C ILE A 17 -1.35 4.42 3.36
N ARG A 18 -0.47 3.45 3.63
CA ARG A 18 -0.64 2.05 3.25
C ARG A 18 -1.98 1.50 3.75
N ASN A 19 -2.28 1.69 5.03
CA ASN A 19 -3.53 1.20 5.63
C ASN A 19 -4.74 1.85 4.95
N ARG A 20 -4.70 3.15 4.67
CA ARG A 20 -5.77 3.85 3.93
C ARG A 20 -5.98 3.24 2.54
N LEU A 21 -4.91 3.04 1.77
CA LEU A 21 -4.99 2.48 0.41
C LEU A 21 -5.48 1.02 0.41
N LEU A 22 -5.12 0.24 1.44
CA LEU A 22 -5.65 -1.10 1.63
C LEU A 22 -7.15 -1.07 1.96
N VAL A 23 -7.61 -0.17 2.82
CA VAL A 23 -9.04 -0.04 3.14
C VAL A 23 -9.84 0.40 1.91
N GLU A 24 -9.36 1.39 1.16
CA GLU A 24 -10.00 1.88 -0.06
C GLU A 24 -10.16 0.81 -1.15
N THR A 25 -9.29 -0.19 -1.15
CA THR A 25 -9.29 -1.29 -2.13
C THR A 25 -9.79 -2.60 -1.53
N ASP A 26 -10.26 -2.60 -0.28
CA ASP A 26 -10.65 -3.83 0.41
C ASP A 26 -11.88 -4.48 -0.22
N TRP A 27 -12.85 -3.65 -0.60
CA TRP A 27 -14.07 -4.08 -1.29
C TRP A 27 -13.79 -4.85 -2.58
N THR A 28 -12.66 -4.59 -3.26
CA THR A 28 -12.27 -5.28 -4.51
C THR A 28 -11.90 -6.75 -4.29
N GLN A 29 -11.59 -7.15 -3.06
CA GLN A 29 -11.17 -8.51 -2.73
C GLN A 29 -12.34 -9.41 -2.32
N VAL A 30 -13.55 -8.85 -2.21
CA VAL A 30 -14.75 -9.61 -1.90
C VAL A 30 -15.20 -10.36 -3.16
N ASP A 31 -15.69 -11.60 -2.99
CA ASP A 31 -16.14 -12.42 -4.12
C ASP A 31 -17.28 -11.76 -4.91
N ASP A 32 -18.17 -11.06 -4.21
CA ASP A 32 -19.30 -10.31 -4.76
C ASP A 32 -18.92 -8.91 -5.29
N ALA A 33 -17.63 -8.58 -5.37
CA ALA A 33 -17.20 -7.29 -5.90
C ALA A 33 -17.59 -7.17 -7.39
N PRO A 34 -18.21 -6.04 -7.82
CA PRO A 34 -18.64 -5.82 -9.20
C PRO A 34 -17.47 -5.45 -10.13
N ILE A 35 -16.41 -6.27 -10.14
CA ILE A 35 -15.21 -6.11 -10.97
C ILE A 35 -14.83 -7.44 -11.60
N SER A 36 -14.15 -7.40 -12.74
CA SER A 36 -13.68 -8.61 -13.42
C SER A 36 -12.57 -9.32 -12.66
N ASP A 37 -12.37 -10.61 -12.90
CA ASP A 37 -11.30 -11.40 -12.26
C ASP A 37 -9.90 -10.90 -12.60
N SER A 38 -9.72 -10.33 -13.81
CA SER A 38 -8.49 -9.63 -14.19
C SER A 38 -8.22 -8.47 -13.25
N LYS A 39 -9.24 -7.65 -12.97
CA LYS A 39 -9.14 -6.51 -12.06
C LYS A 39 -8.93 -6.93 -10.62
N LYS A 40 -9.59 -8.00 -10.16
CA LYS A 40 -9.32 -8.59 -8.83
C LYS A 40 -7.84 -8.98 -8.69
N THR A 41 -7.26 -9.57 -9.74
CA THR A 41 -5.84 -9.94 -9.77
C THR A 41 -4.92 -8.72 -9.75
N GLU A 42 -5.22 -7.67 -10.51
CA GLU A 42 -4.49 -6.39 -10.48
C GLU A 42 -4.53 -5.75 -9.08
N PHE A 43 -5.71 -5.69 -8.45
CA PHE A 43 -5.86 -5.18 -7.08
C PHE A 43 -5.14 -6.06 -6.05
N LYS A 44 -5.14 -7.38 -6.23
CA LYS A 44 -4.38 -8.29 -5.37
C LYS A 44 -2.88 -8.01 -5.47
N ALA A 45 -2.34 -7.87 -6.69
CA ALA A 45 -0.94 -7.53 -6.91
C ALA A 45 -0.58 -6.14 -6.35
N TYR A 46 -1.45 -5.15 -6.53
CA TYR A 46 -1.30 -3.82 -5.94
C TYR A 46 -1.25 -3.87 -4.41
N ARG A 47 -2.18 -4.61 -3.78
CA ARG A 47 -2.23 -4.77 -2.31
C ARG A 47 -1.03 -5.54 -1.75
N THR A 48 -0.45 -6.48 -2.50
CA THR A 48 0.80 -7.14 -2.11
C THR A 48 1.96 -6.15 -2.12
N GLN A 49 2.12 -5.39 -3.21
CA GLN A 49 3.16 -4.36 -3.30
C GLN A 49 3.08 -3.34 -2.16
N LEU A 50 1.87 -2.88 -1.81
CA LEU A 50 1.65 -1.98 -0.67
C LEU A 50 2.12 -2.56 0.67
N ARG A 51 1.93 -3.87 0.90
CA ARG A 51 2.36 -4.53 2.14
C ARG A 51 3.86 -4.73 2.21
N ASP A 52 4.50 -4.90 1.05
CA ASP A 52 5.94 -5.13 0.95
C ASP A 52 6.77 -3.84 1.01
N LEU A 53 6.16 -2.65 0.80
CA LEU A 53 6.83 -1.34 0.90
C LEU A 53 7.80 -1.22 2.10
N PRO A 54 7.39 -1.44 3.37
CA PRO A 54 8.30 -1.27 4.51
C PRO A 54 9.47 -2.26 4.56
N ASN A 55 9.43 -3.37 3.80
CA ASN A 55 10.52 -4.33 3.72
C ASN A 55 11.43 -4.09 2.50
N GLN A 56 10.97 -3.31 1.52
CA GLN A 56 11.69 -3.05 0.27
C GLN A 56 12.59 -1.81 0.33
N PHE A 57 12.34 -0.89 1.26
CA PHE A 57 13.06 0.37 1.36
C PHE A 57 13.75 0.50 2.71
N GLU A 58 15.04 0.85 2.70
CA GLU A 58 15.80 1.13 3.92
C GLU A 58 15.45 2.50 4.51
N SER A 59 15.03 3.44 3.66
CA SER A 59 14.66 4.81 4.03
C SER A 59 13.23 5.15 3.60
N PRO A 60 12.46 5.86 4.45
CA PRO A 60 11.08 6.25 4.15
C PRO A 60 10.97 7.22 2.95
N ASP A 61 12.00 8.04 2.71
CA ASP A 61 12.03 8.99 1.58
C ASP A 61 12.14 8.30 0.21
N GLN A 62 12.57 7.04 0.19
CA GLN A 62 12.72 6.26 -1.05
C GLN A 62 11.46 5.48 -1.42
N VAL A 63 10.42 5.49 -0.57
CA VAL A 63 9.20 4.70 -0.78
C VAL A 63 8.49 5.15 -2.05
N VAL A 64 8.44 4.24 -3.03
CA VAL A 64 7.69 4.42 -4.27
C VAL A 64 6.34 3.74 -4.14
N TRP A 65 5.26 4.52 -4.28
CA TRP A 65 3.90 3.99 -4.22
C TRP A 65 3.51 3.32 -5.54
N PRO A 66 2.95 2.09 -5.51
CA PRO A 66 2.44 1.46 -6.72
C PRO A 66 1.27 2.27 -7.29
N THR A 67 1.07 2.21 -8.61
CA THR A 67 -0.06 2.89 -9.25
C THR A 67 -1.35 2.14 -8.95
N LYS A 68 -2.36 2.84 -8.41
CA LYS A 68 -3.67 2.27 -8.11
C LYS A 68 -4.34 1.81 -9.42
N PRO A 69 -4.80 0.56 -9.53
CA PRO A 69 -5.57 0.12 -10.69
C PRO A 69 -6.86 0.92 -10.81
N VAL A 70 -7.23 1.26 -12.05
CA VAL A 70 -8.56 1.80 -12.35
C VAL A 70 -9.57 0.65 -12.40
N HIS A 71 -10.73 0.88 -11.76
CA HIS A 71 -11.87 -0.02 -11.76
C HIS A 71 -12.58 0.03 -13.11
#